data_AF-A0A2S8GBX9-F1
#
_entry.id   AF-A0A2S8GBX9-F1
#
_cell.length_a   1.000
_cell.length_b   1.000
_cell.length_c   1.000
_cell.angle_alpha   90.00
_cell.angle_beta   90.00
_cell.angle_gamma   90.00
#
_symmetry.space_group_name_H-M   'P 1'
#
loop_
_entity.id
_entity.type
_entity.pdbx_description
1 polymer ?
#
loop_
_entity_poly.entity_id
_entity_poly.type
_entity_poly.pdbx_seq_one_letter_code
_entity_poly.pdbx_strand_id
1 'polypeptide(L)'
;MDEEEEDNEVQLSMVVFRRWLDRIDRTDPAMRSFLTIGLFLADHSVMNGVVVPADRHLIDQDLLLSFLDCATPTDAQRLIGRSSCLFNYLSVDSFRHLYDWLINASDDLDYRSLVLNTSGAFLDQHPGAFQLPKDLAESLLSSSDGEFRIRGFRAYRHTSATDTEIVSAVTRLLHLGGYDDTWVALSGIIRVISVRGIDCFRNAAQEELQALLEALQMTADTNEDPHARKSAASNIIRITGVP
;
A
#
# COMPACT_ATOMS: atom_id res chain seq x y z
N MET A 1 10.94 21.55 30.12
CA MET A 1 9.83 21.92 29.23
C MET A 1 8.87 20.79 29.45
N ASP A 2 7.85 21.09 30.23
CA ASP A 2 6.99 20.08 30.84
C ASP A 2 6.06 19.54 29.74
N GLU A 3 5.82 18.23 29.71
CA GLU A 3 4.99 17.56 28.68
C GLU A 3 3.59 18.20 28.56
N GLU A 4 3.08 18.84 29.63
CA GLU A 4 1.83 19.61 29.63
C GLU A 4 1.89 20.94 28.84
N GLU A 5 3.07 21.55 28.66
CA GLU A 5 3.23 22.76 27.83
C GLU A 5 3.25 22.42 26.34
N GLU A 6 3.91 21.32 25.95
CA GLU A 6 3.91 20.83 24.55
C GLU A 6 2.51 20.40 24.11
N ASP A 7 1.77 19.66 24.94
CA ASP A 7 0.39 19.24 24.63
C ASP A 7 -0.56 20.44 24.52
N ASN A 8 -0.38 21.47 25.35
CA ASN A 8 -1.18 22.70 25.27
C ASN A 8 -0.86 23.51 24.00
N GLU A 9 0.40 23.59 23.59
CA GLU A 9 0.80 24.28 22.35
C GLU A 9 0.26 23.57 21.10
N VAL A 10 0.28 22.23 21.07
CA VAL A 10 -0.31 21.45 19.97
C VAL A 10 -1.83 21.62 19.92
N GLN A 11 -2.52 21.58 21.06
CA GLN A 11 -3.97 21.82 21.13
C GLN A 11 -4.36 23.24 20.71
N LEU A 12 -3.61 24.27 21.14
CA LEU A 12 -3.83 25.65 20.71
C LEU A 12 -3.60 25.81 19.19
N SER A 13 -2.58 25.18 18.65
CA SER A 13 -2.28 25.18 17.22
C SER A 13 -3.42 24.55 16.40
N MET A 14 -3.98 23.43 16.88
CA MET A 14 -5.12 22.73 16.29
C MET A 14 -6.43 23.54 16.35
N VAL A 15 -6.72 24.21 17.47
CA VAL A 15 -7.94 25.03 17.63
C VAL A 15 -7.86 26.30 16.78
N VAL A 16 -6.69 26.92 16.69
CA VAL A 16 -6.43 28.05 15.80
C VAL A 16 -6.56 27.61 14.34
N PHE A 17 -6.01 26.44 13.99
CA PHE A 17 -6.15 25.85 12.66
C PHE A 17 -7.62 25.61 12.30
N ARG A 18 -8.43 25.00 13.19
CA ARG A 18 -9.87 24.79 12.97
C ARG A 18 -10.67 26.08 12.78
N ARG A 19 -10.48 27.08 13.66
CA ARG A 19 -11.17 28.37 13.54
C ARG A 19 -10.75 29.15 12.30
N TRP A 20 -9.53 28.91 11.83
CA TRP A 20 -9.04 29.50 10.59
C TRP A 20 -9.62 28.77 9.38
N LEU A 21 -9.69 27.43 9.38
CA LEU A 21 -10.35 26.59 8.37
C LEU A 21 -11.81 26.99 8.13
N ASP A 22 -12.58 27.26 9.19
CA ASP A 22 -13.97 27.73 9.11
C ASP A 22 -14.12 29.10 8.40
N ARG A 23 -13.01 29.83 8.25
CA ARG A 23 -12.94 31.15 7.60
C ARG A 23 -12.28 31.10 6.22
N ILE A 24 -11.85 29.93 5.76
CA ILE A 24 -11.19 29.79 4.47
C ILE A 24 -12.21 29.84 3.34
N ASP A 25 -11.92 30.68 2.36
CA ASP A 25 -12.54 30.57 1.05
C ASP A 25 -12.00 29.33 0.33
N ARG A 26 -12.81 28.27 0.28
CA ARG A 26 -12.46 26.98 -0.35
C ARG A 26 -12.24 27.09 -1.86
N THR A 27 -12.55 28.23 -2.46
CA THR A 27 -12.35 28.48 -3.89
C THR A 27 -10.92 28.95 -4.23
N ASP A 28 -10.10 29.32 -3.23
CA ASP A 28 -8.74 29.85 -3.44
C ASP A 28 -7.66 28.74 -3.64
N PRO A 29 -6.98 28.68 -4.80
CA PRO A 29 -5.93 27.69 -5.10
C PRO A 29 -4.67 27.77 -4.20
N ALA A 30 -4.30 28.94 -3.68
CA ALA A 30 -3.13 29.11 -2.82
C ALA A 30 -3.35 28.48 -1.44
N MET A 31 -4.59 28.52 -0.97
CA MET A 31 -5.02 27.95 0.30
C MET A 31 -5.14 26.42 0.25
N ARG A 32 -5.47 25.86 -0.93
CA ARG A 32 -5.44 24.42 -1.20
C ARG A 32 -4.02 23.85 -1.08
N SER A 33 -3.02 24.58 -1.56
CA SER A 33 -1.61 24.23 -1.38
C SER A 33 -1.17 24.26 0.08
N PHE A 34 -1.78 25.11 0.92
CA PHE A 34 -1.46 25.24 2.34
C PHE A 34 -2.05 24.10 3.20
N LEU A 35 -3.19 23.52 2.81
CA LEU A 35 -3.73 22.28 3.39
C LEU A 35 -2.83 21.08 3.07
N THR A 36 -2.30 21.02 1.85
CA THR A 36 -1.24 20.08 1.48
C THR A 36 0.01 20.29 2.32
N ILE A 37 0.41 21.54 2.60
CA ILE A 37 1.53 21.87 3.50
C ILE A 37 1.20 21.51 4.97
N GLY A 38 -0.02 21.68 5.46
CA GLY A 38 -0.42 21.29 6.81
C GLY A 38 -0.38 19.77 7.03
N LEU A 39 -0.88 19.00 6.05
CA LEU A 39 -0.76 17.54 6.03
C LEU A 39 0.70 17.08 5.83
N PHE A 40 1.48 17.82 5.05
CA PHE A 40 2.91 17.58 4.84
C PHE A 40 3.78 17.98 6.05
N LEU A 41 3.37 18.97 6.84
CA LEU A 41 4.02 19.34 8.11
C LEU A 41 3.73 18.29 9.20
N ALA A 42 2.53 17.70 9.20
CA ALA A 42 2.23 16.52 10.02
C ALA A 42 3.08 15.29 9.62
N ASP A 43 3.44 15.17 8.34
CA ASP A 43 4.37 14.16 7.81
C ASP A 43 5.85 14.52 8.11
N HIS A 44 6.24 15.79 8.09
CA HIS A 44 7.60 16.25 8.40
C HIS A 44 7.99 16.17 9.88
N SER A 45 7.04 16.08 10.81
CA SER A 45 7.33 15.66 12.19
C SER A 45 7.99 14.27 12.24
N VAL A 46 7.64 13.37 11.32
CA VAL A 46 8.20 12.00 11.26
C VAL A 46 9.68 12.00 10.82
N MET A 47 10.14 13.00 10.07
CA MET A 47 11.54 13.08 9.62
C MET A 47 12.52 13.66 10.65
N ASN A 48 12.06 14.41 11.64
CA ASN A 48 12.93 15.04 12.65
C ASN A 48 12.94 14.33 14.01
N GLY A 49 12.42 13.10 14.10
CA GLY A 49 12.39 12.34 15.36
C GLY A 49 11.44 12.92 16.42
N VAL A 50 10.65 13.95 16.07
CA VAL A 50 9.50 14.40 16.86
C VAL A 50 8.32 13.59 16.37
N VAL A 51 8.09 12.44 16.99
CA VAL A 51 6.81 11.75 16.88
C VAL A 51 5.78 12.72 17.46
N VAL A 52 5.21 13.59 16.62
CA VAL A 52 3.91 14.18 16.97
C VAL A 52 3.02 12.95 17.07
N PRO A 53 2.47 12.62 18.25
CA PRO A 53 1.47 11.60 18.32
C PRO A 53 0.34 12.14 17.46
N ALA A 54 0.28 11.69 16.20
CA ALA A 54 -0.89 11.85 15.38
C ALA A 54 -1.93 10.96 16.06
N ASP A 55 -2.51 11.49 17.13
CA ASP A 55 -3.74 11.01 17.68
C ASP A 55 -4.65 10.87 16.46
N ARG A 56 -5.14 9.66 16.20
CA ARG A 56 -6.02 9.35 15.06
C ARG A 56 -7.23 10.30 14.98
N HIS A 57 -7.48 11.02 16.08
CA HIS A 57 -8.51 12.02 16.30
C HIS A 57 -8.19 13.43 15.74
N LEU A 58 -6.94 13.71 15.32
CA LEU A 58 -6.50 15.04 14.85
C LEU A 58 -6.57 15.22 13.33
N ILE A 59 -6.52 14.14 12.54
CA ILE A 59 -6.82 14.22 11.11
C ILE A 59 -8.33 14.27 10.98
N ASP A 60 -8.83 15.50 10.81
CA ASP A 60 -10.23 15.76 10.53
C ASP A 60 -10.58 15.13 9.17
N GLN A 61 -11.27 13.98 9.21
CA GLN A 61 -11.62 13.22 8.01
C GLN A 61 -12.52 14.05 7.09
N ASP A 62 -13.38 14.90 7.65
CA ASP A 62 -14.25 15.79 6.87
C ASP A 62 -13.43 16.86 6.15
N LEU A 63 -12.35 17.34 6.75
CA LEU A 63 -11.42 18.27 6.11
C LEU A 63 -10.62 17.61 4.99
N LEU A 64 -10.13 16.39 5.21
CA LEU A 64 -9.42 15.63 4.18
C LEU A 64 -10.34 15.32 3.00
N LEU A 65 -11.58 14.87 3.26
CA LEU A 65 -12.59 14.66 2.24
C LEU A 65 -12.94 15.98 1.51
N SER A 66 -13.09 17.08 2.23
CA SER A 66 -13.34 18.42 1.63
C SER A 66 -12.20 18.91 0.75
N PHE A 67 -10.94 18.60 1.11
CA PHE A 67 -9.78 18.89 0.26
C PHE A 67 -9.84 18.06 -1.03
N LEU A 68 -10.18 16.77 -0.92
CA LEU A 68 -10.26 15.84 -2.05
C LEU A 68 -11.38 16.20 -3.02
N ASP A 69 -12.53 16.68 -2.52
CA ASP A 69 -13.62 17.21 -3.35
C ASP A 69 -13.17 18.36 -4.27
N CYS A 70 -12.11 19.07 -3.89
CA CYS A 70 -11.57 20.22 -4.62
C CYS A 70 -10.21 19.96 -5.28
N ALA A 71 -9.63 18.76 -5.11
CA ALA A 71 -8.28 18.44 -5.56
C ALA A 71 -8.27 18.07 -7.05
N THR A 72 -7.21 18.47 -7.76
CA THR A 72 -6.98 17.94 -9.11
C THR A 72 -6.39 16.52 -9.03
N PRO A 73 -6.49 15.69 -10.09
CA PRO A 73 -5.82 14.39 -10.13
C PRO A 73 -4.31 14.49 -9.86
N THR A 74 -3.66 15.58 -10.28
CA THR A 74 -2.24 15.84 -10.01
C THR A 74 -1.97 16.15 -8.53
N ASP A 75 -2.84 16.90 -7.86
CA ASP A 75 -2.71 17.17 -6.42
C ASP A 75 -2.90 15.89 -5.61
N ALA A 76 -3.86 15.06 -6.02
CA ALA A 76 -4.09 13.75 -5.45
C ALA A 76 -2.89 12.80 -5.65
N GLN A 77 -2.29 12.78 -6.85
CA GLN A 77 -1.08 12.02 -7.12
C GLN A 77 0.08 12.46 -6.21
N ARG A 78 0.25 13.78 -6.02
CA ARG A 78 1.28 14.33 -5.13
C ARG A 78 1.04 13.92 -3.68
N LEU A 79 -0.20 13.94 -3.21
CA LEU A 79 -0.58 13.49 -1.87
C LEU A 79 -0.24 12.00 -1.67
N ILE A 80 -0.62 11.16 -2.64
CA ILE A 80 -0.35 9.71 -2.60
C ILE A 80 1.15 9.43 -2.61
N GLY A 81 1.89 10.09 -3.50
CA GLY A 81 3.32 9.86 -3.67
C GLY A 81 4.17 10.40 -2.52
N ARG A 82 3.74 11.47 -1.84
CA ARG A 82 4.53 12.11 -0.78
C ARG A 82 4.16 11.67 0.62
N SER A 83 2.90 11.33 0.87
CA SER A 83 2.40 11.16 2.24
C SER A 83 1.44 9.97 2.35
N SER A 84 1.84 8.83 1.78
CA SER A 84 1.07 7.57 1.83
C SER A 84 0.73 7.10 3.26
N CYS A 85 1.51 7.53 4.26
CA CYS A 85 1.28 7.27 5.68
C CYS A 85 -0.03 7.92 6.21
N LEU A 86 -0.47 9.03 5.61
CA LEU A 86 -1.69 9.74 6.03
C LEU A 86 -2.92 8.86 5.90
N PHE A 87 -2.91 7.95 4.93
CA PHE A 87 -4.03 7.04 4.69
C PHE A 87 -4.19 6.00 5.80
N ASN A 88 -3.16 5.71 6.60
CA ASN A 88 -3.26 4.79 7.73
C ASN A 88 -4.14 5.35 8.87
N TYR A 89 -4.46 6.64 8.83
CA TYR A 89 -5.33 7.30 9.80
C TYR A 89 -6.79 7.40 9.32
N LEU A 90 -7.07 7.03 8.07
CA LEU A 90 -8.43 6.99 7.55
C LEU A 90 -9.18 5.77 8.08
N SER A 91 -10.48 5.96 8.32
CA SER A 91 -11.39 4.82 8.46
C SER A 91 -11.48 4.05 7.14
N VAL A 92 -11.92 2.80 7.19
CA VAL A 92 -12.14 1.97 5.98
C VAL A 92 -13.10 2.65 5.01
N ASP A 93 -14.19 3.24 5.50
CA ASP A 93 -15.20 3.89 4.67
C ASP A 93 -14.63 5.15 3.98
N SER A 94 -13.91 5.98 4.74
CA SER A 94 -13.27 7.19 4.20
C SER A 94 -12.18 6.85 3.18
N PHE A 95 -11.37 5.82 3.45
CA PHE A 95 -10.36 5.37 2.49
C PHE A 95 -11.01 4.80 1.22
N ARG A 96 -12.08 4.01 1.35
CA ARG A 96 -12.79 3.44 0.21
C ARG A 96 -13.37 4.54 -0.68
N HIS A 97 -14.02 5.54 -0.08
CA HIS A 97 -14.54 6.68 -0.82
C HIS A 97 -13.44 7.42 -1.61
N LEU A 98 -12.31 7.68 -0.96
CA LEU A 98 -11.13 8.26 -1.60
C LEU A 98 -10.63 7.38 -2.75
N TYR A 99 -10.48 6.08 -2.52
CA TYR A 99 -10.03 5.14 -3.54
C TYR A 99 -10.92 5.15 -4.79
N ASP A 100 -12.25 5.09 -4.61
CA ASP A 100 -13.22 5.07 -5.72
C ASP A 100 -13.13 6.36 -6.55
N TRP A 101 -12.87 7.50 -5.92
CA TRP A 101 -12.60 8.75 -6.63
C TRP A 101 -11.24 8.72 -7.37
N LEU A 102 -10.17 8.36 -6.67
CA LEU A 102 -8.81 8.33 -7.20
C LEU A 102 -8.68 7.44 -8.43
N ILE A 103 -9.15 6.19 -8.36
CA ILE A 103 -8.93 5.22 -9.44
C ILE A 103 -9.57 5.65 -10.76
N ASN A 104 -10.60 6.51 -10.68
CA ASN A 104 -11.34 7.07 -11.80
C ASN A 104 -10.88 8.49 -12.22
N ALA A 105 -9.98 9.12 -11.46
CA ALA A 105 -9.56 10.51 -11.68
C ALA A 105 -8.63 10.70 -12.89
N SER A 106 -7.94 9.63 -13.33
CA SER A 106 -7.08 9.63 -14.50
C SER A 106 -6.99 8.23 -15.12
N ASP A 107 -6.85 8.17 -16.45
CA ASP A 107 -6.57 6.93 -17.18
C ASP A 107 -5.07 6.62 -17.31
N ASP A 108 -4.20 7.52 -16.85
CA ASP A 108 -2.76 7.31 -16.85
C ASP A 108 -2.37 6.07 -16.04
N LEU A 109 -1.59 5.17 -16.65
CA LEU A 109 -1.26 3.87 -16.07
C LEU A 109 -0.33 4.01 -14.86
N ASP A 110 0.63 4.93 -14.90
CA ASP A 110 1.53 5.16 -13.76
C ASP A 110 0.74 5.67 -12.56
N TYR A 111 -0.13 6.66 -12.77
CA TYR A 111 -1.06 7.16 -11.77
C TYR A 111 -1.92 6.04 -11.17
N ARG A 112 -2.60 5.25 -12.02
CA ARG A 112 -3.45 4.14 -11.55
C ARG A 112 -2.67 3.08 -10.79
N SER A 113 -1.44 2.79 -11.20
CA SER A 113 -0.56 1.86 -10.48
C SER A 113 -0.16 2.37 -9.09
N LEU A 114 0.06 3.69 -8.93
CA LEU A 114 0.33 4.32 -7.63
C LEU A 114 -0.88 4.24 -6.69
N VAL A 115 -2.08 4.48 -7.23
CA VAL A 115 -3.35 4.34 -6.50
C VAL A 115 -3.51 2.90 -6.01
N LEU A 116 -3.29 1.91 -6.88
CA LEU A 116 -3.37 0.50 -6.51
C LEU A 116 -2.31 0.08 -5.49
N ASN A 117 -1.07 0.54 -5.63
CA ASN A 117 0.00 0.25 -4.69
C ASN A 117 -0.32 0.75 -3.28
N THR A 118 -0.80 1.99 -3.20
CA THR A 118 -1.17 2.63 -1.94
C THR A 118 -2.37 1.96 -1.31
N SER A 119 -3.38 1.63 -2.11
CA SER A 119 -4.57 0.91 -1.64
C SER A 119 -4.22 -0.49 -1.15
N GLY A 120 -3.34 -1.20 -1.85
CA GLY A 120 -2.83 -2.48 -1.38
C GLY A 120 -1.99 -2.38 -0.10
N ALA A 121 -1.34 -1.24 0.17
CA ALA A 121 -0.65 -0.99 1.43
C ALA A 121 -1.62 -0.71 2.59
N PHE A 122 -2.70 0.02 2.33
CA PHE A 122 -3.78 0.22 3.30
C PHE A 122 -4.48 -1.10 3.65
N LEU A 123 -4.78 -1.92 2.65
CA LEU A 123 -5.45 -3.21 2.81
C LEU A 123 -4.59 -4.27 3.49
N ASP A 124 -3.28 -4.09 3.58
CA ASP A 124 -2.44 -4.95 4.44
C ASP A 124 -2.77 -4.82 5.91
N GLN A 125 -3.17 -3.62 6.32
CA GLN A 125 -3.57 -3.33 7.69
C GLN A 125 -5.06 -3.60 7.89
N HIS A 126 -5.83 -3.66 6.80
CA HIS A 126 -7.27 -3.90 6.80
C HIS A 126 -7.67 -5.02 5.81
N PRO A 127 -7.19 -6.27 6.00
CA PRO A 127 -7.47 -7.36 5.08
C PRO A 127 -8.98 -7.57 4.85
N GLY A 128 -9.39 -7.66 3.60
CA GLY A 128 -10.78 -7.93 3.23
C GLY A 128 -11.75 -6.75 3.35
N ALA A 129 -11.27 -5.54 3.68
CA ALA A 129 -12.11 -4.35 3.78
C ALA A 129 -12.86 -4.02 2.48
N PHE A 130 -12.19 -4.16 1.33
CA PHE A 130 -12.79 -4.12 -0.01
C PHE A 130 -11.85 -4.78 -1.03
N GLN A 131 -12.34 -4.99 -2.26
CA GLN A 131 -11.57 -5.63 -3.33
C GLN A 131 -11.03 -4.60 -4.32
N LEU A 132 -9.78 -4.80 -4.74
CA LEU A 132 -9.15 -4.05 -5.83
C LEU A 132 -9.48 -4.66 -7.20
N PRO A 133 -9.41 -3.88 -8.29
CA PRO A 133 -9.71 -4.33 -9.64
C PRO A 133 -8.68 -5.35 -10.10
N LYS A 134 -9.13 -6.59 -10.29
CA LYS A 134 -8.30 -7.71 -10.69
C LYS A 134 -7.62 -7.47 -12.03
N ASP A 135 -8.37 -7.06 -13.05
CA ASP A 135 -7.86 -6.91 -14.42
C ASP A 135 -6.72 -5.89 -14.50
N LEU A 136 -6.83 -4.77 -13.76
CA LEU A 136 -5.78 -3.76 -13.72
C LEU A 136 -4.54 -4.24 -12.96
N ALA A 137 -4.73 -4.90 -11.81
CA ALA A 137 -3.62 -5.48 -11.06
C ALA A 137 -2.89 -6.57 -11.87
N GLU A 138 -3.62 -7.37 -12.64
CA GLU A 138 -3.08 -8.39 -13.53
C GLU A 138 -2.34 -7.79 -14.72
N SER A 139 -2.86 -6.72 -15.32
CA SER A 139 -2.18 -5.97 -16.38
C SER A 139 -0.84 -5.41 -15.89
N LEU A 140 -0.78 -4.90 -14.66
CA LEU A 140 0.46 -4.40 -14.05
C LEU A 140 1.45 -5.54 -13.76
N LEU A 141 0.94 -6.68 -13.29
CA LEU A 141 1.74 -7.89 -13.05
C LEU A 141 2.35 -8.49 -14.32
N SER A 142 1.72 -8.29 -15.46
CA SER A 142 2.20 -8.74 -16.77
C SER A 142 3.07 -7.68 -17.47
N SER A 143 3.31 -6.53 -16.84
CA SER A 143 4.17 -5.47 -17.38
C SER A 143 5.63 -5.94 -17.49
N SER A 144 6.34 -5.41 -18.49
CA SER A 144 7.80 -5.55 -18.57
C SER A 144 8.54 -4.68 -17.54
N ASP A 145 7.88 -3.67 -16.98
CA ASP A 145 8.42 -2.81 -15.93
C ASP A 145 8.31 -3.47 -14.55
N GLY A 146 9.46 -3.64 -13.87
CA GLY A 146 9.53 -4.25 -12.54
C GLY A 146 8.78 -3.45 -11.47
N GLU A 147 8.73 -2.13 -11.57
CA GLU A 147 7.98 -1.29 -10.64
C GLU A 147 6.48 -1.51 -10.78
N PHE A 148 5.98 -1.63 -12.01
CA PHE A 148 4.59 -2.00 -12.24
C PHE A 148 4.28 -3.40 -11.72
N ARG A 149 5.20 -4.37 -11.85
CA ARG A 149 5.01 -5.70 -11.27
C ARG A 149 4.94 -5.66 -9.74
N ILE A 150 5.80 -4.88 -9.07
CA ILE A 150 5.76 -4.68 -7.61
C ILE A 150 4.39 -4.15 -7.18
N ARG A 151 3.96 -3.05 -7.80
CA ARG A 151 2.69 -2.36 -7.50
C ARG A 151 1.49 -3.26 -7.81
N GLY A 152 1.55 -3.96 -8.95
CA GLY A 152 0.54 -4.93 -9.40
C GLY A 152 0.39 -6.09 -8.43
N PHE A 153 1.49 -6.74 -8.03
CA PHE A 153 1.45 -7.87 -7.09
C PHE A 153 0.88 -7.47 -5.74
N ARG A 154 1.28 -6.29 -5.23
CA ARG A 154 0.77 -5.74 -3.98
C ARG A 154 -0.75 -5.62 -4.00
N ALA A 155 -1.31 -5.14 -5.11
CA ALA A 155 -2.75 -5.01 -5.29
C ALA A 155 -3.43 -6.36 -5.55
N TYR A 156 -2.81 -7.25 -6.33
CA TYR A 156 -3.40 -8.49 -6.81
C TYR A 156 -3.90 -9.42 -5.69
N ARG A 157 -3.14 -9.53 -4.60
CA ARG A 157 -3.55 -10.31 -3.41
C ARG A 157 -4.81 -9.80 -2.70
N HIS A 158 -5.20 -8.55 -2.94
CA HIS A 158 -6.41 -7.90 -2.41
C HIS A 158 -7.54 -7.83 -3.45
N THR A 159 -7.43 -8.59 -4.54
CA THR A 159 -8.47 -8.72 -5.56
C THR A 159 -9.35 -9.95 -5.30
N SER A 160 -10.29 -10.22 -6.19
CA SER A 160 -11.06 -11.47 -6.25
C SER A 160 -10.27 -12.68 -6.76
N ALA A 161 -8.95 -12.56 -6.98
CA ALA A 161 -8.09 -13.68 -7.39
C ALA A 161 -8.23 -14.89 -6.45
N THR A 162 -8.33 -16.07 -7.03
CA THR A 162 -8.35 -17.35 -6.31
C THR A 162 -6.97 -17.68 -5.76
N ASP A 163 -6.92 -18.59 -4.80
CA ASP A 163 -5.68 -19.13 -4.24
C ASP A 163 -4.76 -19.69 -5.33
N THR A 164 -5.33 -20.39 -6.33
CA THR A 164 -4.59 -20.93 -7.47
C THR A 164 -3.99 -19.82 -8.33
N GLU A 165 -4.73 -18.75 -8.59
CA GLU A 165 -4.23 -17.61 -9.38
C GLU A 165 -3.12 -16.84 -8.65
N ILE A 166 -3.21 -16.71 -7.32
CA ILE A 166 -2.15 -16.10 -6.52
C ILE A 166 -0.87 -16.94 -6.57
N VAL A 167 -1.00 -18.26 -6.38
CA VAL A 167 0.15 -19.17 -6.47
C VAL A 167 0.79 -19.10 -7.86
N SER A 168 -0.01 -19.15 -8.92
CA SER A 168 0.47 -19.04 -10.30
C SER A 168 1.20 -17.71 -10.56
N ALA A 169 0.68 -16.60 -10.04
CA ALA A 169 1.32 -15.29 -10.15
C ALA A 169 2.69 -15.23 -9.44
N VAL A 170 2.81 -15.81 -8.24
CA VAL A 170 4.09 -15.92 -7.52
C VAL A 170 5.08 -16.79 -8.29
N THR A 171 4.64 -17.97 -8.76
CA THR A 171 5.46 -18.90 -9.54
C THR A 171 6.00 -18.24 -10.80
N ARG A 172 5.15 -17.49 -11.52
CA ARG A 172 5.55 -16.73 -12.70
C ARG A 172 6.63 -15.71 -12.39
N LEU A 173 6.53 -14.97 -11.29
CA LEU A 173 7.54 -13.99 -10.88
C LEU A 173 8.88 -14.65 -10.53
N LEU A 174 8.88 -15.81 -9.86
CA LEU A 174 10.10 -16.58 -9.60
C LEU A 174 10.77 -17.03 -10.91
N HIS A 175 9.98 -17.46 -11.90
CA HIS A 175 10.50 -17.91 -13.20
C HIS A 175 11.10 -16.80 -14.06
N LEU A 176 10.74 -15.52 -13.83
CA LEU A 176 11.40 -14.41 -14.53
C LEU A 176 12.89 -14.30 -14.15
N GLY A 177 13.26 -14.73 -12.94
CA GLY A 177 14.66 -14.86 -12.52
C GLY A 177 15.42 -13.54 -12.33
N GLY A 178 14.78 -12.38 -12.53
CA GLY A 178 15.34 -11.07 -12.21
C GLY A 178 15.53 -10.88 -10.71
N TYR A 179 16.51 -10.07 -10.31
CA TYR A 179 16.74 -9.75 -8.89
C TYR A 179 15.47 -9.18 -8.24
N ASP A 180 14.90 -8.14 -8.85
CA ASP A 180 13.67 -7.50 -8.35
C ASP A 180 12.49 -8.49 -8.34
N ASP A 181 12.31 -9.26 -9.41
CA ASP A 181 11.20 -10.21 -9.55
C ASP A 181 11.24 -11.32 -8.50
N THR A 182 12.44 -11.84 -8.24
CA THR A 182 12.66 -12.85 -7.20
C THR A 182 12.29 -12.29 -5.83
N TRP A 183 12.72 -11.05 -5.52
CA TRP A 183 12.40 -10.42 -4.26
C TRP A 183 10.92 -10.06 -4.12
N VAL A 184 10.26 -9.64 -5.20
CA VAL A 184 8.81 -9.43 -5.22
C VAL A 184 8.08 -10.73 -4.94
N ALA A 185 8.46 -11.84 -5.57
CA ALA A 185 7.83 -13.12 -5.34
C ALA A 185 8.03 -13.61 -3.90
N LEU A 186 9.26 -13.59 -3.39
CA LEU A 186 9.59 -14.10 -2.05
C LEU A 186 8.96 -13.24 -0.93
N SER A 187 9.03 -11.92 -1.05
CA SER A 187 8.33 -11.02 -0.13
C SER A 187 6.81 -11.14 -0.27
N GLY A 188 6.34 -11.34 -1.50
CA GLY A 188 4.97 -11.59 -1.86
C GLY A 188 4.37 -12.80 -1.14
N ILE A 189 5.10 -13.92 -1.05
CA ILE A 189 4.66 -15.11 -0.31
C ILE A 189 4.37 -14.77 1.15
N ILE A 190 5.30 -14.10 1.84
CA ILE A 190 5.15 -13.72 3.25
C ILE A 190 3.92 -12.83 3.43
N ARG A 191 3.74 -11.90 2.51
CA ARG A 191 2.66 -10.93 2.46
C ARG A 191 1.29 -11.56 2.15
N VAL A 192 1.25 -12.59 1.32
CA VAL A 192 0.06 -13.41 1.08
C VAL A 192 -0.29 -14.19 2.35
N ILE A 193 0.70 -14.84 2.99
CA ILE A 193 0.47 -15.57 4.26
C ILE A 193 -0.10 -14.64 5.33
N SER A 194 0.38 -13.40 5.44
CA SER A 194 -0.16 -12.45 6.44
C SER A 194 -1.61 -12.02 6.17
N VAL A 195 -2.05 -12.02 4.91
CA VAL A 195 -3.38 -11.51 4.51
C VAL A 195 -4.41 -12.63 4.38
N ARG A 196 -4.01 -13.76 3.76
CA ARG A 196 -4.88 -14.89 3.40
C ARG A 196 -4.59 -16.17 4.18
N GLY A 197 -3.53 -16.18 4.99
CA GLY A 197 -3.08 -17.37 5.70
C GLY A 197 -2.25 -18.31 4.82
N ILE A 198 -1.59 -19.28 5.46
CA ILE A 198 -0.77 -20.28 4.77
C ILE A 198 -1.61 -21.23 3.90
N ASP A 199 -2.89 -21.42 4.26
CA ASP A 199 -3.79 -22.32 3.55
C ASP A 199 -4.09 -21.86 2.12
N CYS A 200 -3.90 -20.56 1.83
CA CYS A 200 -3.92 -20.05 0.44
C CYS A 200 -2.98 -20.83 -0.49
N PHE A 201 -1.81 -21.26 -0.01
CA PHE A 201 -0.89 -22.06 -0.82
C PHE A 201 -1.28 -23.53 -0.86
N ARG A 202 -1.86 -24.06 0.23
CA ARG A 202 -2.23 -25.47 0.36
C ARG A 202 -3.50 -25.83 -0.39
N ASN A 203 -4.41 -24.86 -0.55
CA ASN A 203 -5.67 -25.01 -1.26
C ASN A 203 -5.55 -24.76 -2.77
N ALA A 204 -4.40 -24.27 -3.24
CA ALA A 204 -4.15 -24.12 -4.66
C ALA A 204 -4.19 -25.48 -5.37
N ALA A 205 -4.51 -25.47 -6.67
CA ALA A 205 -4.45 -26.67 -7.48
C ALA A 205 -3.08 -27.37 -7.32
N GLN A 206 -3.08 -28.69 -7.21
CA GLN A 206 -1.87 -29.47 -6.92
C GLN A 206 -0.73 -29.18 -7.92
N GLU A 207 -1.07 -29.01 -9.20
CA GLU A 207 -0.11 -28.67 -10.26
C GLU A 207 0.57 -27.31 -10.01
N GLU A 208 -0.20 -26.29 -9.61
CA GLU A 208 0.32 -24.95 -9.33
C GLU A 208 1.14 -24.90 -8.05
N LEU A 209 0.72 -25.62 -7.00
CA LEU A 209 1.51 -25.76 -5.78
C LEU A 209 2.84 -26.48 -6.07
N GLN A 210 2.83 -27.55 -6.86
CA GLN A 210 4.04 -28.26 -7.25
C GLN A 210 4.99 -27.37 -8.04
N ALA A 211 4.47 -26.61 -9.02
CA ALA A 211 5.26 -25.67 -9.80
C ALA A 211 5.89 -24.57 -8.92
N LEU A 212 5.15 -24.05 -7.93
CA LEU A 212 5.70 -23.09 -6.97
C LEU A 212 6.85 -23.69 -6.16
N LEU A 213 6.68 -24.92 -5.65
CA LEU A 213 7.71 -25.59 -4.85
C LEU A 213 8.97 -25.88 -5.67
N GLU A 214 8.81 -26.27 -6.94
CA GLU A 214 9.94 -26.45 -7.86
C GLU A 214 10.68 -25.13 -8.14
N ALA A 215 9.94 -24.04 -8.39
CA ALA A 215 10.52 -22.72 -8.58
C ALA A 215 11.27 -22.21 -7.34
N LEU A 216 10.71 -22.44 -6.15
CA LEU A 216 11.36 -22.12 -4.88
C LEU A 216 12.60 -22.99 -4.64
N GLN A 217 12.55 -24.27 -4.97
CA GLN A 217 13.69 -25.18 -4.82
C GLN A 217 14.84 -24.76 -5.75
N MET A 218 14.54 -24.46 -7.02
CA MET A 218 15.53 -23.90 -7.94
C MET A 218 16.12 -22.60 -7.39
N THR A 219 15.28 -21.69 -6.87
CA THR A 219 15.74 -20.45 -6.25
C THR A 219 16.64 -20.72 -5.03
N ALA A 220 16.30 -21.69 -4.19
CA ALA A 220 17.07 -22.05 -3.01
C ALA A 220 18.45 -22.65 -3.36
N ASP A 221 18.53 -23.39 -4.45
CA ASP A 221 19.74 -24.11 -4.86
C ASP A 221 20.70 -23.23 -5.67
N THR A 222 20.17 -22.42 -6.59
CA THR A 222 20.98 -21.81 -7.65
C THR A 222 21.04 -20.28 -7.63
N ASN A 223 20.22 -19.59 -6.83
CA ASN A 223 20.24 -18.13 -6.84
C ASN A 223 21.54 -17.55 -6.27
N GLU A 224 22.09 -16.52 -6.94
CA GLU A 224 23.35 -15.90 -6.56
C GLU A 224 23.28 -15.21 -5.18
N ASP A 225 22.10 -14.69 -4.80
CA ASP A 225 21.88 -14.02 -3.52
C ASP A 225 21.64 -15.04 -2.37
N PRO A 226 22.54 -15.12 -1.36
CA PRO A 226 22.36 -16.01 -0.23
C PRO A 226 21.08 -15.76 0.59
N HIS A 227 20.61 -14.52 0.63
CA HIS A 227 19.38 -14.16 1.34
C HIS A 227 18.14 -14.64 0.59
N ALA A 228 18.14 -14.52 -0.74
CA ALA A 228 17.08 -15.07 -1.57
C ALA A 228 17.01 -16.60 -1.43
N ARG A 229 18.17 -17.29 -1.46
CA ARG A 229 18.24 -18.74 -1.23
C ARG A 229 17.65 -19.15 0.11
N LYS A 230 18.07 -18.49 1.19
CA LYS A 230 17.56 -18.76 2.55
C LYS A 230 16.06 -18.48 2.68
N SER A 231 15.58 -17.41 2.06
CA SER A 231 14.16 -17.04 2.06
C SER A 231 13.32 -18.07 1.30
N ALA A 232 13.79 -18.53 0.14
CA ALA A 232 13.14 -19.58 -0.64
C ALA A 232 13.03 -20.90 0.14
N ALA A 233 14.14 -21.38 0.72
CA ALA A 233 14.15 -22.56 1.57
C ALA A 233 13.20 -22.43 2.77
N SER A 234 13.18 -21.27 3.43
CA SER A 234 12.25 -21.02 4.53
C SER A 234 10.78 -21.02 4.08
N ASN A 235 10.47 -20.56 2.88
CA ASN A 235 9.10 -20.57 2.35
C ASN A 235 8.65 -21.98 1.97
N ILE A 236 9.54 -22.84 1.45
CA ILE A 236 9.25 -24.27 1.23
C ILE A 236 8.81 -24.93 2.54
N ILE A 237 9.58 -24.75 3.61
CA ILE A 237 9.28 -25.30 4.93
C ILE A 237 7.94 -24.78 5.46
N ARG A 238 7.68 -23.48 5.32
CA ARG A 238 6.41 -22.87 5.78
C ARG A 238 5.20 -23.43 5.05
N ILE A 239 5.28 -23.58 3.73
CA ILE A 239 4.17 -24.05 2.89
C ILE A 239 3.90 -25.53 3.14
N THR A 240 4.94 -26.35 3.10
CA THR A 240 4.84 -27.81 3.22
C THR A 240 4.72 -28.30 4.66
N GLY A 241 5.22 -27.55 5.63
CA GLY A 241 5.37 -27.99 7.02
C GLY A 241 6.49 -29.00 7.25
N VAL A 242 7.33 -29.27 6.23
CA VAL A 242 8.44 -30.23 6.29
C VAL A 242 9.75 -29.45 6.41
N PRO A 243 10.58 -29.73 7.44
CA PRO A 243 11.86 -29.05 7.65
C PRO A 243 12.95 -29.40 6.63
#